data_AF-A0A2T3YSY8-F1
#
_entry.id   AF-A0A2T3YSY8-F1
#
_cell.length_a   1.000
_cell.length_b   1.000
_cell.length_c   1.000
_cell.angle_alpha   90.00
_cell.angle_beta   90.00
_cell.angle_gamma   90.00
#
_symmetry.space_group_name_H-M   'P 1'
#
loop_
_entity.id
_entity.type
_entity.pdbx_description
1 polymer ?
#
loop_
_entity_poly.entity_id
_entity_poly.type
_entity_poly.pdbx_seq_one_letter_code
_entity_poly.pdbx_strand_id
1 'polypeptide(L)'
;MSNLLPGLHMSRKIPGNAPIETVHFRFGTRHITAIGQAADNYHPNVRRLRIQPSLLDRVVKAILYLFPKFAQAYMRKWYPEWYLPPAIVLKSQKPDWEEEFDNELASYRSLQSLQGTVIPRHFGVVQFEGVRSHLMADVGGVCIPYTIETAEEAYTIVRKLIHESLSALASRGFVQDDVKLDNFHVVGSRVVVVDLERVERTRNPDELAKFVDSSVQLLMKQYRNYLENLRARYP
;
A
#
# COMPACT_ATOMS: atom_id res chain seq x y z
N MET A 1 4.20 15.13 -13.64
CA MET A 1 5.68 15.10 -13.55
C MET A 1 6.05 14.00 -12.58
N SER A 2 6.70 12.95 -13.07
CA SER A 2 7.10 11.78 -12.29
C SER A 2 8.23 12.16 -11.34
N ASN A 3 7.96 12.15 -10.03
CA ASN A 3 8.99 12.24 -8.98
C ASN A 3 9.73 10.90 -8.84
N LEU A 4 10.18 10.32 -9.95
CA LEU A 4 11.04 9.14 -9.94
C LEU A 4 12.48 9.61 -9.78
N LEU A 5 13.27 8.85 -9.01
CA LEU A 5 14.71 9.07 -8.92
C LEU A 5 15.33 8.99 -10.33
N PRO A 6 16.33 9.82 -10.67
CA PRO A 6 17.08 9.69 -11.92
C PRO A 6 17.61 8.25 -12.06
N GLY A 7 17.37 7.60 -13.20
CA GLY A 7 17.76 6.19 -13.43
C GLY A 7 16.73 5.14 -13.02
N LEU A 8 15.53 5.54 -12.59
CA LEU A 8 14.46 4.64 -12.19
C LEU A 8 13.25 4.82 -13.12
N HIS A 9 13.36 4.37 -14.38
CA HIS A 9 12.23 4.40 -15.32
C HIS A 9 11.24 3.26 -15.02
N MET A 10 10.46 3.44 -13.96
CA MET A 10 9.47 2.46 -13.54
C MET A 10 8.14 2.69 -14.26
N SER A 11 7.89 1.91 -15.32
CA SER A 11 6.58 1.87 -15.97
C SER A 11 5.66 0.90 -15.23
N ARG A 12 4.44 1.35 -14.92
CA ARG A 12 3.40 0.51 -14.34
C ARG A 12 2.91 -0.46 -15.41
N LYS A 13 2.99 -1.77 -15.18
CA LYS A 13 2.21 -2.73 -15.97
C LYS A 13 0.73 -2.36 -15.78
N ILE A 14 0.07 -2.02 -16.88
CA ILE A 14 -1.36 -1.67 -16.93
C ILE A 14 -2.11 -2.79 -16.17
N PRO A 15 -3.05 -2.45 -15.26
CA PRO A 15 -3.72 -3.47 -14.48
C PRO A 15 -4.46 -4.41 -15.44
N GLY A 16 -4.63 -5.67 -15.04
CA GLY A 16 -5.24 -6.71 -15.86
C GLY A 16 -6.57 -6.28 -16.48
N ASN A 17 -7.03 -7.04 -17.49
CA ASN A 17 -8.29 -6.85 -18.23
C ASN A 17 -9.58 -6.85 -17.37
N ALA A 18 -9.50 -6.62 -16.07
CA ALA A 18 -10.63 -6.46 -15.19
C ALA A 18 -11.48 -5.26 -15.64
N PRO A 19 -12.82 -5.42 -15.68
CA PRO A 19 -13.71 -4.34 -16.09
C PRO A 19 -13.65 -3.18 -15.11
N ILE A 20 -13.74 -1.95 -15.66
CA ILE A 20 -13.94 -0.76 -14.85
C ILE A 20 -15.38 -0.76 -14.35
N GLU A 21 -15.55 -0.58 -13.05
CA GLU A 21 -16.82 -0.58 -12.36
C GLU A 21 -16.98 0.70 -11.52
N THR A 22 -18.24 1.05 -11.27
CA THR A 22 -18.60 2.07 -10.29
C THR A 22 -19.02 1.36 -9.01
N VAL A 23 -18.36 1.71 -7.90
CA VAL A 23 -18.64 1.13 -6.59
C VAL A 23 -19.23 2.16 -5.65
N HIS A 24 -20.10 1.67 -4.77
CA HIS A 24 -20.73 2.46 -3.73
C HIS A 24 -20.53 1.77 -2.39
N PHE A 25 -20.08 2.52 -1.39
CA PHE A 25 -19.96 2.03 -0.03
C PHE A 25 -20.13 3.18 0.96
N ARG A 26 -20.48 2.85 2.20
CA ARG A 26 -20.62 3.84 3.28
C ARG A 26 -19.35 3.88 4.11
N PHE A 27 -18.87 5.09 4.43
CA PHE A 27 -17.79 5.30 5.38
C PHE A 27 -18.10 6.51 6.25
N GLY A 28 -18.12 6.31 7.57
CA GLY A 28 -18.57 7.32 8.52
C GLY A 28 -19.99 7.80 8.21
N THR A 29 -20.13 9.10 8.02
CA THR A 29 -21.43 9.74 7.79
C THR A 29 -21.88 9.77 6.33
N ARG A 30 -21.03 9.35 5.38
CA ARG A 30 -21.29 9.56 3.95
C ARG A 30 -21.27 8.28 3.10
N HIS A 31 -22.01 8.33 2.00
CA HIS A 31 -21.86 7.39 0.90
C HIS A 31 -20.75 7.87 -0.03
N ILE A 32 -19.86 6.95 -0.40
CA ILE A 32 -18.75 7.20 -1.30
C ILE A 32 -19.04 6.50 -2.61
N THR A 33 -18.99 7.27 -3.69
CA THR A 33 -18.96 6.75 -5.05
C THR A 33 -17.53 6.79 -5.54
N ALA A 34 -17.02 5.66 -6.04
CA ALA A 34 -15.70 5.57 -6.61
C ALA A 34 -15.73 4.72 -7.89
N ILE A 35 -14.79 4.96 -8.79
CA ILE A 35 -14.65 4.23 -10.05
C ILE A 35 -13.29 3.56 -10.06
N GLY A 36 -13.23 2.29 -10.47
CA GLY A 36 -11.97 1.58 -10.58
C GLY A 36 -12.15 0.14 -10.99
N GLN A 37 -11.19 -0.70 -10.63
CA GLN A 37 -11.17 -2.11 -11.03
C GLN A 37 -10.38 -2.94 -10.01
N ALA A 38 -10.47 -4.26 -10.13
CA ALA A 38 -9.58 -5.17 -9.42
C ALA A 38 -8.10 -4.85 -9.73
N ALA A 39 -7.23 -5.03 -8.75
CA ALA A 39 -5.81 -4.69 -8.84
C ALA A 39 -5.12 -5.49 -9.95
N ASP A 40 -5.42 -6.78 -10.03
CA ASP A 40 -5.01 -7.71 -11.07
C ASP A 40 -5.90 -8.97 -11.03
N ASN A 41 -5.62 -9.93 -11.92
CA ASN A 41 -6.39 -11.17 -12.02
C ASN A 41 -6.13 -12.17 -10.87
N TYR A 42 -5.06 -11.99 -10.11
CA TYR A 42 -4.67 -12.85 -8.98
C TYR A 42 -5.21 -12.33 -7.64
N HIS A 43 -5.51 -11.04 -7.55
CA HIS A 43 -6.02 -10.36 -6.36
C HIS A 43 -7.40 -9.71 -6.63
N PRO A 44 -8.43 -10.49 -6.99
CA PRO A 44 -9.76 -9.95 -7.29
C PRO A 44 -10.43 -9.31 -6.08
N ASN A 45 -10.03 -9.67 -4.86
CA ASN A 45 -10.50 -9.09 -3.61
C ASN A 45 -9.88 -7.71 -3.32
N VAL A 46 -8.88 -7.28 -4.09
CA VAL A 46 -8.24 -5.97 -3.95
C VAL A 46 -8.69 -5.07 -5.09
N ARG A 47 -9.45 -4.01 -4.79
CA ARG A 47 -9.94 -3.04 -5.77
C ARG A 47 -9.23 -1.70 -5.59
N ARG A 48 -8.66 -1.18 -6.68
CA ARG A 48 -8.07 0.15 -6.73
C ARG A 48 -9.08 1.12 -7.31
N LEU A 49 -9.42 2.15 -6.54
CA LEU A 49 -10.56 3.00 -6.84
C LEU A 49 -10.18 4.47 -6.77
N ARG A 50 -10.86 5.28 -7.58
CA ARG A 50 -10.79 6.73 -7.55
C ARG A 50 -12.13 7.32 -7.15
N ILE A 51 -12.16 8.00 -6.02
CA ILE A 51 -13.35 8.68 -5.49
C ILE A 51 -13.83 9.73 -6.50
N GLN A 52 -15.13 9.73 -6.76
CA GLN A 52 -15.81 10.70 -7.60
C GLN A 52 -16.50 11.74 -6.71
N PRO A 53 -15.90 12.93 -6.49
CA PRO A 53 -16.49 13.93 -5.60
C PRO A 53 -17.69 14.60 -6.27
N SER A 54 -18.82 14.57 -5.57
CA SER A 54 -20.02 15.36 -5.90
C SER A 54 -19.79 16.86 -5.71
N LEU A 55 -20.72 17.70 -6.15
CA LEU A 55 -20.69 19.14 -5.88
C LEU A 55 -20.71 19.44 -4.38
N LEU A 56 -21.57 18.74 -3.63
CA LEU A 56 -21.63 18.83 -2.18
C LEU A 56 -20.29 18.45 -1.54
N ASP A 57 -19.62 17.41 -2.05
CA ASP A 57 -18.29 17.02 -1.54
C ASP A 57 -17.26 18.13 -1.67
N ARG A 58 -17.27 18.86 -2.79
CA ARG A 58 -16.34 19.96 -3.04
C ARG A 58 -16.63 21.13 -2.10
N VAL A 59 -17.90 21.46 -1.90
CA VAL A 59 -18.32 22.54 -0.99
C VAL A 59 -17.93 22.21 0.45
N VAL A 60 -18.26 21.02 0.95
CA VAL A 60 -17.91 20.60 2.31
C VAL A 60 -16.39 20.58 2.47
N LYS A 61 -15.63 20.01 1.51
CA LYS A 61 -14.16 20.04 1.57
C LYS A 61 -13.62 21.47 1.59
N ALA A 62 -14.14 22.38 0.77
CA ALA A 62 -13.71 23.77 0.78
C ALA A 62 -13.91 24.41 2.16
N ILE A 63 -15.09 24.20 2.78
CA ILE A 63 -15.38 24.67 4.15
C ILE A 63 -14.39 24.07 5.16
N LEU A 64 -14.15 22.75 5.10
CA LEU A 64 -13.21 22.07 5.99
C LEU A 64 -11.78 22.63 5.89
N TYR A 65 -11.34 23.02 4.70
CA TYR A 65 -10.00 23.58 4.48
C TYR A 65 -9.86 25.04 4.92
N LEU A 66 -10.94 25.76 5.19
CA LEU A 66 -10.90 27.11 5.77
C LEU A 66 -10.56 27.10 7.26
N PHE A 67 -10.75 25.98 7.96
CA PHE A 67 -10.44 25.89 9.39
C PHE A 67 -8.92 25.89 9.67
N PRO A 68 -8.47 26.41 10.82
CA PRO A 68 -7.07 26.32 11.25
C PRO A 68 -6.57 24.87 11.35
N LYS A 69 -5.24 24.66 11.20
CA LYS A 69 -4.62 23.32 11.20
C LYS A 69 -4.93 22.48 12.45
N PHE A 70 -5.00 23.10 13.63
CA PHE A 70 -5.34 22.39 14.86
C PHE A 70 -6.79 21.85 14.81
N ALA A 71 -7.74 22.65 14.31
CA ALA A 71 -9.13 22.24 14.16
C ALA A 71 -9.26 21.14 13.10
N GLN A 72 -8.54 21.24 11.97
CA GLN A 72 -8.50 20.19 10.96
C GLN A 72 -8.01 18.85 11.51
N ALA A 73 -7.07 18.85 12.47
CA ALA A 73 -6.61 17.62 13.12
C ALA A 73 -7.73 16.93 13.92
N TYR A 74 -8.53 17.69 14.67
CA TYR A 74 -9.71 17.17 15.36
C TYR A 74 -10.77 16.71 14.35
N MET A 75 -11.08 17.50 13.34
CA MET A 75 -12.08 17.13 12.33
C MET A 75 -11.71 15.85 11.59
N ARG A 76 -10.43 15.65 11.27
CA ARG A 76 -9.96 14.41 10.65
C ARG A 76 -10.16 13.18 11.53
N LYS A 77 -10.11 13.35 12.86
CA LYS A 77 -10.36 12.28 13.82
C LYS A 77 -11.84 11.91 13.89
N TRP A 78 -12.73 12.90 13.91
CA TRP A 78 -14.19 12.69 14.07
C TRP A 78 -14.92 12.40 12.75
N TYR A 79 -14.42 12.97 11.66
CA TYR A 79 -15.03 12.90 10.32
C TYR A 79 -13.98 12.46 9.28
N PRO A 80 -13.34 11.30 9.47
CA PRO A 80 -12.25 10.82 8.61
C PRO A 80 -12.68 10.64 7.15
N GLU A 81 -13.97 10.41 6.89
CA GLU A 81 -14.52 10.23 5.56
C GLU A 81 -14.25 11.42 4.65
N TRP A 82 -14.27 12.65 5.17
CA TRP A 82 -14.05 13.85 4.37
C TRP A 82 -12.60 14.09 4.00
N TYR A 83 -11.66 13.40 4.67
CA TYR A 83 -10.22 13.51 4.47
C TYR A 83 -9.63 12.35 3.65
N LEU A 84 -10.49 11.51 3.05
CA LEU A 84 -10.03 10.47 2.15
C LEU A 84 -9.30 11.06 0.93
N PRO A 85 -8.15 10.47 0.55
CA PRO A 85 -7.45 10.84 -0.66
C PRO A 85 -8.27 10.45 -1.90
N PRO A 86 -8.02 11.06 -3.07
CA PRO A 86 -8.75 10.72 -4.29
C PRO A 86 -8.59 9.26 -4.72
N ALA A 87 -7.43 8.65 -4.46
CA ALA A 87 -7.13 7.26 -4.80
C ALA A 87 -7.08 6.40 -3.53
N ILE A 88 -7.87 5.33 -3.53
CA ILE A 88 -8.06 4.42 -2.39
C ILE A 88 -7.98 2.97 -2.86
N VAL A 89 -7.81 2.08 -1.90
CA VAL A 89 -7.90 0.63 -2.09
C VAL A 89 -8.97 0.07 -1.14
N LEU A 90 -9.82 -0.80 -1.67
CA LEU A 90 -10.63 -1.71 -0.88
C LEU A 90 -10.01 -3.11 -0.97
N LYS A 91 -9.57 -3.67 0.15
CA LYS A 91 -9.17 -5.08 0.25
C LYS A 91 -10.27 -5.83 1.01
N SER A 92 -11.12 -6.55 0.28
CA SER A 92 -12.19 -7.36 0.84
C SER A 92 -11.62 -8.63 1.47
N GLN A 93 -12.25 -9.07 2.56
CA GLN A 93 -11.98 -10.35 3.18
C GLN A 93 -12.19 -11.49 2.17
N LYS A 94 -11.28 -12.48 2.13
CA LYS A 94 -11.49 -13.72 1.38
C LYS A 94 -12.37 -14.68 2.20
N PRO A 95 -13.08 -15.62 1.55
CA PRO A 95 -13.79 -16.69 2.27
C PRO A 95 -12.83 -17.47 3.18
N ASP A 96 -13.23 -17.71 4.43
CA ASP A 96 -12.48 -18.47 5.44
C ASP A 96 -11.10 -17.88 5.83
N TRP A 97 -10.92 -16.56 5.63
CA TRP A 97 -9.68 -15.82 5.96
C TRP A 97 -9.95 -14.71 7.00
N GLU A 98 -10.78 -15.00 8.00
CA GLU A 98 -11.10 -14.07 9.08
C GLU A 98 -9.86 -13.71 9.91
N GLU A 99 -8.99 -14.68 10.17
CA GLU A 99 -7.80 -14.49 11.00
C GLU A 99 -6.80 -13.55 10.32
N GLU A 100 -6.49 -13.76 9.03
CA GLU A 100 -5.60 -12.91 8.25
C GLU A 100 -6.11 -11.47 8.16
N PHE A 101 -7.42 -11.30 7.99
CA PHE A 101 -8.07 -9.99 7.97
C PHE A 101 -7.92 -9.26 9.31
N ASP A 102 -8.21 -9.96 10.41
CA ASP A 102 -8.13 -9.38 11.76
C ASP A 102 -6.65 -9.14 12.16
N ASN A 103 -5.72 -9.98 11.72
CA ASN A 103 -4.27 -9.79 11.87
C ASN A 103 -3.80 -8.55 11.12
N GLU A 104 -4.18 -8.37 9.85
CA GLU A 104 -3.83 -7.17 9.10
C GLU A 104 -4.38 -5.90 9.77
N LEU A 105 -5.61 -5.96 10.32
CA LEU A 105 -6.18 -4.84 11.08
C LEU A 105 -5.36 -4.53 12.35
N ALA A 106 -4.92 -5.55 13.08
CA ALA A 106 -4.08 -5.42 14.25
C ALA A 106 -2.69 -4.85 13.92
N SER A 107 -2.11 -5.26 12.79
CA SER A 107 -0.85 -4.74 12.25
C SER A 107 -0.95 -3.24 11.97
N TYR A 108 -2.00 -2.78 11.26
CA TYR A 108 -2.20 -1.35 11.01
C TYR A 108 -2.33 -0.52 12.29
N ARG A 109 -3.03 -1.05 13.31
CA ARG A 109 -3.16 -0.39 14.62
C ARG A 109 -1.81 -0.29 15.33
N SER A 110 -1.03 -1.35 15.33
CA SER A 110 0.27 -1.42 15.99
C SER A 110 1.34 -0.56 15.31
N LEU A 111 1.23 -0.39 13.99
CA LEU A 111 2.18 0.35 13.16
C LEU A 111 1.66 1.75 12.77
N GLN A 112 0.77 2.36 13.57
CA GLN A 112 0.08 3.61 13.25
C GLN A 112 1.03 4.74 12.79
N SER A 113 2.19 4.86 13.41
CA SER A 113 3.20 5.89 13.10
C SER A 113 3.93 5.69 11.77
N LEU A 114 3.87 4.50 11.18
CA LEU A 114 4.50 4.18 9.89
C LEU A 114 3.51 4.37 8.72
N GLN A 115 2.24 4.64 9.02
CA GLN A 115 1.20 4.79 8.02
C GLN A 115 1.39 6.05 7.16
N GLY A 116 1.33 5.85 5.84
CA GLY A 116 1.54 6.88 4.83
C GLY A 116 3.00 7.11 4.47
N THR A 117 3.95 6.51 5.18
CA THR A 117 5.40 6.60 4.90
C THR A 117 5.99 5.26 4.52
N VAL A 118 5.90 4.26 5.41
CA VAL A 118 6.48 2.92 5.18
C VAL A 118 5.40 1.89 4.84
N ILE A 119 4.18 2.08 5.35
CA ILE A 119 3.01 1.23 5.04
C ILE A 119 1.83 2.10 4.54
N PRO A 120 0.81 1.53 3.87
CA PRO A 120 -0.40 2.26 3.51
C PRO A 120 -1.05 2.95 4.71
N ARG A 121 -1.76 4.05 4.44
CA ARG A 121 -2.65 4.62 5.45
C ARG A 121 -3.96 3.83 5.45
N HIS A 122 -4.29 3.21 6.56
CA HIS A 122 -5.55 2.53 6.82
C HIS A 122 -6.54 3.52 7.43
N PHE A 123 -7.73 3.60 6.85
CA PHE A 123 -8.79 4.51 7.27
C PHE A 123 -9.85 3.83 8.14
N GLY A 124 -10.01 2.51 8.00
CA GLY A 124 -10.99 1.74 8.73
C GLY A 124 -11.44 0.50 7.98
N VAL A 125 -12.47 -0.14 8.52
CA VAL A 125 -13.17 -1.27 7.89
C VAL A 125 -14.55 -0.77 7.44
N VAL A 126 -14.94 -1.14 6.22
CA VAL A 126 -16.25 -0.84 5.64
C VAL A 126 -16.93 -2.13 5.20
N GLN A 127 -18.25 -2.08 5.02
CA GLN A 127 -18.98 -3.13 4.33
C GLN A 127 -19.04 -2.81 2.84
N PHE A 128 -18.63 -3.75 2.00
CA PHE A 128 -18.76 -3.67 0.55
C PHE A 128 -19.31 -5.00 0.04
N GLU A 129 -20.43 -4.97 -0.67
CA GLU A 129 -21.13 -6.17 -1.18
C GLU A 129 -21.41 -7.23 -0.10
N GLY A 130 -21.71 -6.80 1.13
CA GLY A 130 -21.97 -7.70 2.24
C GLY A 130 -20.71 -8.33 2.86
N VAL A 131 -19.51 -7.92 2.43
CA VAL A 131 -18.22 -8.41 2.95
C VAL A 131 -17.44 -7.28 3.63
N ARG A 132 -16.76 -7.60 4.73
CA ARG A 132 -15.87 -6.65 5.42
C ARG A 132 -14.66 -6.35 4.54
N SER A 133 -14.29 -5.08 4.44
CA SER A 133 -13.22 -4.62 3.57
C SER A 133 -12.35 -3.57 4.25
N HIS A 134 -11.02 -3.72 4.17
CA HIS A 134 -10.10 -2.66 4.58
C HIS A 134 -10.19 -1.50 3.60
N LEU A 135 -10.44 -0.31 4.12
CA LEU A 135 -10.34 0.93 3.37
C LEU A 135 -8.98 1.58 3.63
N MET A 136 -8.15 1.70 2.61
CA MET A 136 -6.79 2.25 2.73
C MET A 136 -6.44 3.18 1.56
N ALA A 137 -5.38 3.95 1.70
CA ALA A 137 -4.88 4.83 0.64
C ALA A 137 -4.21 3.98 -0.46
N ASP A 138 -4.48 4.30 -1.74
CA ASP A 138 -3.66 3.76 -2.81
C ASP A 138 -2.27 4.41 -2.73
N VAL A 139 -1.26 3.60 -2.47
CA VAL A 139 0.13 4.04 -2.36
C VAL A 139 0.72 4.43 -3.71
N GLY A 140 0.07 4.04 -4.81
CA GLY A 140 0.56 4.26 -6.16
C GLY A 140 1.87 3.51 -6.42
N GLY A 141 2.78 4.17 -7.14
CA GLY A 141 4.10 3.63 -7.46
C GLY A 141 4.05 2.38 -8.34
N VAL A 142 5.16 1.64 -8.33
CA VAL A 142 5.35 0.41 -9.10
C VAL A 142 5.76 -0.70 -8.15
N CYS A 143 5.04 -1.82 -8.23
CA CYS A 143 5.40 -3.06 -7.55
C CYS A 143 6.69 -3.61 -8.16
N ILE A 144 7.67 -4.02 -7.33
CA ILE A 144 9.03 -4.34 -7.80
C ILE A 144 9.07 -5.37 -8.95
N PRO A 145 8.28 -6.47 -8.95
CA PRO A 145 8.22 -7.42 -10.06
C PRO A 145 7.67 -6.86 -11.38
N TYR A 146 7.26 -5.60 -11.43
CA TYR A 146 6.83 -4.93 -12.66
C TYR A 146 7.83 -3.88 -13.15
N THR A 147 9.00 -3.78 -12.51
CA THR A 147 10.06 -2.88 -12.99
C THR A 147 10.76 -3.50 -14.20
N ILE A 148 10.92 -2.74 -15.28
CA ILE A 148 11.69 -3.16 -16.46
C ILE A 148 13.13 -2.64 -16.45
N GLU A 149 13.51 -1.89 -15.40
CA GLU A 149 14.84 -1.33 -15.26
C GLU A 149 15.83 -2.43 -14.86
N THR A 150 16.90 -2.55 -15.62
CA THR A 150 17.92 -3.59 -15.42
C THR A 150 19.30 -3.02 -15.11
N ALA A 151 19.44 -1.70 -15.01
CA ALA A 151 20.66 -1.03 -14.59
C ALA A 151 21.09 -1.46 -13.18
N GLU A 152 22.40 -1.63 -12.98
CA GLU A 152 22.97 -2.04 -11.69
C GLU A 152 22.71 -0.98 -10.59
N GLU A 153 22.62 0.29 -10.99
CA GLU A 153 22.25 1.40 -10.13
C GLU A 153 20.85 1.19 -9.53
N ALA A 154 19.89 0.70 -10.32
CA ALA A 154 18.54 0.42 -9.84
C ALA A 154 18.53 -0.72 -8.83
N TYR A 155 19.34 -1.76 -9.02
CA TYR A 155 19.51 -2.85 -8.05
C TYR A 155 20.00 -2.32 -6.69
N THR A 156 21.02 -1.46 -6.72
CA THR A 156 21.59 -0.85 -5.51
C THR A 156 20.58 0.06 -4.80
N ILE A 157 19.84 0.88 -5.56
CA ILE A 157 18.80 1.76 -5.03
C ILE A 157 17.67 0.92 -4.40
N VAL A 158 17.15 -0.08 -5.10
CA VAL A 158 16.08 -0.95 -4.60
C VAL A 158 16.50 -1.66 -3.32
N ARG A 159 17.72 -2.21 -3.27
CA ARG A 159 18.26 -2.82 -2.06
C ARG A 159 18.24 -1.88 -0.87
N LYS A 160 18.71 -0.65 -1.07
CA LYS A 160 18.73 0.39 -0.03
C LYS A 160 17.32 0.71 0.47
N LEU A 161 16.38 0.93 -0.45
CA LEU A 161 15.01 1.31 -0.09
C LEU A 161 14.25 0.18 0.64
N ILE A 162 14.45 -1.09 0.23
CA ILE A 162 13.91 -2.26 0.94
C ILE A 162 14.51 -2.36 2.35
N HIS A 163 15.83 -2.20 2.46
CA HIS A 163 16.49 -2.23 3.76
C HIS A 163 15.93 -1.14 4.69
N GLU A 164 15.76 0.08 4.21
CA GLU A 164 15.19 1.20 4.97
C GLU A 164 13.74 0.92 5.42
N SER A 165 12.90 0.36 4.54
CA SER A 165 11.50 0.07 4.89
C SER A 165 11.39 -1.08 5.91
N LEU A 166 12.16 -2.15 5.75
CA LEU A 166 12.22 -3.25 6.72
C LEU A 166 12.82 -2.83 8.05
N SER A 167 13.88 -2.01 8.03
CA SER A 167 14.46 -1.43 9.25
C SER A 167 13.44 -0.56 10.00
N ALA A 168 12.57 0.16 9.29
CA ALA A 168 11.53 0.96 9.92
C ALA A 168 10.46 0.08 10.60
N LEU A 169 10.07 -1.05 10.01
CA LEU A 169 9.22 -2.05 10.69
C LEU A 169 9.93 -2.62 11.94
N ALA A 170 11.18 -3.01 11.78
CA ALA A 170 11.99 -3.59 12.85
C ALA A 170 12.18 -2.62 14.02
N SER A 171 12.32 -1.32 13.76
CA SER A 171 12.38 -0.29 14.81
C SER A 171 11.13 -0.24 15.71
N ARG A 172 10.01 -0.83 15.24
CA ARG A 172 8.76 -0.97 16.00
C ARG A 172 8.56 -2.36 16.60
N GLY A 173 9.56 -3.23 16.48
CA GLY A 173 9.51 -4.60 16.96
C GLY A 173 8.73 -5.54 16.04
N PHE A 174 8.64 -5.23 14.75
CA PHE A 174 7.90 -6.01 13.78
C PHE A 174 8.75 -6.47 12.61
N VAL A 175 8.45 -7.66 12.09
CA VAL A 175 9.07 -8.25 10.91
C VAL A 175 7.99 -8.62 9.90
N GLN A 176 8.30 -8.51 8.61
CA GLN A 176 7.42 -8.96 7.54
C GLN A 176 7.78 -10.39 7.17
N ASP A 177 6.97 -11.37 7.59
CA ASP A 177 7.26 -12.79 7.38
C ASP A 177 6.93 -13.25 5.94
N ASP A 178 6.01 -12.55 5.26
CA ASP A 178 5.75 -12.78 3.83
C ASP A 178 6.75 -12.05 2.93
N VAL A 179 7.99 -12.56 2.92
CA VAL A 179 9.12 -11.99 2.18
C VAL A 179 9.00 -12.27 0.67
N LYS A 180 8.05 -11.58 0.03
CA LYS A 180 7.82 -11.61 -1.42
C LYS A 180 7.96 -10.22 -2.02
N LEU A 181 8.53 -10.13 -3.22
CA LEU A 181 8.76 -8.84 -3.89
C LEU A 181 7.47 -8.07 -4.24
N ASP A 182 6.35 -8.77 -4.41
CA ASP A 182 5.05 -8.14 -4.72
C ASP A 182 4.51 -7.30 -3.56
N ASN A 183 4.88 -7.62 -2.32
CA ASN A 183 4.57 -6.85 -1.13
C ASN A 183 5.34 -5.52 -1.02
N PHE A 184 6.21 -5.19 -1.98
CA PHE A 184 7.02 -3.96 -1.95
C PHE A 184 6.75 -3.07 -3.17
N HIS A 185 6.32 -1.85 -2.89
CA HIS A 185 6.01 -0.83 -3.89
C HIS A 185 7.03 0.31 -3.85
N VAL A 186 7.68 0.59 -4.97
CA VAL A 186 8.52 1.79 -5.09
C VAL A 186 7.64 2.98 -5.41
N VAL A 187 7.62 3.96 -4.51
CA VAL A 187 6.79 5.18 -4.59
C VAL A 187 7.68 6.40 -4.49
N GLY A 188 8.16 6.87 -5.64
CA GLY A 188 9.12 7.98 -5.71
C GLY A 188 10.47 7.56 -5.13
N SER A 189 10.88 8.15 -4.00
CA SER A 189 12.16 7.89 -3.34
C SER A 189 12.06 6.98 -2.10
N ARG A 190 11.00 6.16 -2.01
CA ARG A 190 10.77 5.25 -0.88
C ARG A 190 10.17 3.93 -1.35
N VAL A 191 10.32 2.89 -0.53
CA VAL A 191 9.56 1.64 -0.66
C VAL A 191 8.44 1.62 0.38
N VAL A 192 7.26 1.22 -0.06
CA VAL A 192 6.08 1.01 0.78
C VAL A 192 5.81 -0.48 0.86
N VAL A 193 5.77 -1.01 2.08
CA VAL A 193 5.40 -2.39 2.36
C VAL A 193 3.89 -2.48 2.41
N VAL A 194 3.32 -3.32 1.55
CA VAL A 194 1.89 -3.64 1.50
C VAL A 194 1.67 -5.06 2.01
N ASP A 195 0.40 -5.40 2.20
CA ASP A 195 -0.04 -6.70 2.72
C ASP A 195 0.56 -7.06 4.09
N LEU A 196 -0.12 -6.61 5.16
CA LEU A 196 0.40 -6.74 6.52
C LEU A 196 -0.23 -7.90 7.31
N GLU A 197 -0.83 -8.86 6.60
CA GLU A 197 -1.49 -10.03 7.21
C GLU A 197 -0.49 -11.01 7.84
N ARG A 198 0.78 -10.99 7.43
CA ARG A 198 1.89 -11.81 7.97
C ARG A 198 3.00 -10.99 8.62
N VAL A 199 2.62 -9.94 9.34
CA VAL A 199 3.57 -9.17 10.15
C VAL A 199 3.62 -9.75 11.55
N GLU A 200 4.80 -10.17 11.98
CA GLU A 200 5.02 -10.77 13.29
C GLU A 200 5.75 -9.81 14.23
N ARG A 201 5.48 -9.94 15.54
CA ARG A 201 6.13 -9.13 16.56
C ARG A 201 7.26 -9.93 17.21
N THR A 202 8.47 -9.39 17.21
CA THR A 202 9.54 -9.87 18.09
C THR A 202 10.07 -8.75 18.98
N ARG A 203 10.52 -9.11 20.18
CA ARG A 203 11.09 -8.18 21.16
C ARG A 203 12.61 -8.24 21.21
N ASN A 204 13.22 -9.16 20.49
CA ASN A 204 14.66 -9.36 20.49
C ASN A 204 15.33 -8.51 19.39
N PRO A 205 16.13 -7.48 19.75
CA PRO A 205 16.80 -6.62 18.78
C PRO A 205 17.74 -7.37 17.84
N ASP A 206 18.40 -8.42 18.31
CA ASP A 206 19.33 -9.20 17.48
C ASP A 206 18.59 -10.05 16.46
N GLU A 207 17.42 -10.58 16.81
CA GLU A 207 16.53 -11.27 15.86
C GLU A 207 15.99 -10.29 14.81
N LEU A 208 15.59 -9.09 15.23
CA LEU A 208 15.12 -8.05 14.31
C LEU A 208 16.18 -7.70 13.25
N ALA A 209 17.42 -7.44 13.68
CA ALA A 209 18.50 -7.10 12.77
C ALA A 209 18.82 -8.27 11.81
N LYS A 210 18.95 -9.49 12.34
CA LYS A 210 19.17 -10.70 11.53
C LYS A 210 18.05 -10.93 10.53
N PHE A 211 16.80 -10.67 10.91
CA PHE A 211 15.63 -10.83 10.04
C PHE A 211 15.63 -9.80 8.91
N VAL A 212 15.95 -8.54 9.22
CA VAL A 212 16.07 -7.49 8.18
C VAL A 212 17.14 -7.89 7.16
N ASP A 213 18.32 -8.28 7.62
CA ASP A 213 19.43 -8.67 6.74
C ASP A 213 19.08 -9.89 5.88
N SER A 214 18.50 -10.92 6.47
CA SER A 214 18.12 -12.15 5.75
C SER A 214 17.00 -11.89 4.75
N SER A 215 16.01 -11.06 5.10
CA SER A 215 14.91 -10.66 4.23
C SER A 215 15.41 -9.84 3.05
N VAL A 216 16.30 -8.86 3.27
CA VAL A 216 16.93 -8.10 2.18
C VAL A 216 17.69 -9.04 1.26
N GLN A 217 18.50 -9.96 1.78
CA GLN A 217 19.22 -10.92 0.95
C GLN A 217 18.28 -11.79 0.11
N LEU A 218 17.19 -12.29 0.71
CA LEU A 218 16.21 -13.12 0.02
C LEU A 218 15.47 -12.34 -1.07
N LEU A 219 14.99 -11.13 -0.78
CA LEU A 219 14.30 -10.28 -1.76
C LEU A 219 15.25 -9.89 -2.90
N MET A 220 16.50 -9.55 -2.61
CA MET A 220 17.46 -9.18 -3.64
C MET A 220 17.90 -10.38 -4.49
N LYS A 221 17.84 -11.60 -3.96
CA LYS A 221 17.99 -12.83 -4.74
C LYS A 221 16.79 -13.05 -5.67
N GLN A 222 15.56 -12.90 -5.15
CA GLN A 222 14.35 -12.96 -5.98
C GLN A 222 14.41 -11.90 -7.10
N TYR A 223 14.90 -10.70 -6.79
CA TYR A 223 14.93 -9.59 -7.74
C TYR A 223 15.96 -9.84 -8.84
N ARG A 224 17.14 -10.35 -8.48
CA ARG A 224 18.16 -10.77 -9.45
C ARG A 224 17.61 -11.81 -10.43
N ASN A 225 16.97 -12.87 -9.91
CA ASN A 225 16.35 -13.90 -10.74
C ASN A 225 15.28 -13.31 -11.67
N TYR A 226 14.50 -12.35 -11.19
CA TYR A 226 13.51 -11.65 -12.01
C TYR A 226 14.18 -10.87 -13.15
N LEU A 227 15.24 -10.11 -12.88
CA LEU A 227 15.96 -9.33 -13.88
C LEU A 227 16.64 -10.23 -14.93
N GLU A 228 17.22 -11.35 -14.52
CA GLU A 228 17.81 -12.35 -15.44
C GLU A 228 16.75 -12.93 -16.38
N ASN A 229 15.58 -13.31 -15.85
CA ASN A 229 14.46 -13.79 -16.65
C ASN A 229 13.85 -12.72 -17.57
N LEU A 230 13.98 -11.43 -17.22
CA LEU A 230 13.54 -10.32 -18.05
C LEU A 230 14.52 -10.10 -19.22
N ARG A 231 15.83 -10.05 -18.94
CA ARG A 231 16.89 -9.95 -19.95
C ARG A 231 16.85 -11.11 -20.95
N ALA A 232 16.60 -12.33 -20.47
CA ALA A 232 16.46 -13.50 -21.35
C ALA A 232 15.24 -13.40 -22.30
N ARG A 233 14.16 -12.70 -21.89
CA ARG A 233 12.95 -12.52 -22.69
C ARG A 233 13.00 -11.35 -23.66
N TYR A 234 13.82 -10.34 -23.36
CA TYR A 234 13.96 -9.11 -24.13
C TYR A 234 15.46 -8.77 -24.27
N PRO A 235 16.19 -9.46 -25.19
CA PRO A 235 17.62 -9.27 -25.39
C PRO A 235 17.96 -7.90 -25.98
#